data_AF-A0A4Y2RDL0-F1
#
_entry.id   AF-A0A4Y2RDL0-F1
#
_cell.length_a   1.000
_cell.length_b   1.000
_cell.length_c   1.000
_cell.angle_alpha   90.00
_cell.angle_beta   90.00
_cell.angle_gamma   90.00
#
_symmetry.space_group_name_H-M   'P 1'
#
loop_
_entity.id
_entity.type
_entity.pdbx_description
1 polymer ?
#
loop_
_entity_poly.entity_id
_entity_poly.type
_entity_poly.pdbx_seq_one_letter_code
_entity_poly.pdbx_strand_id
1 'polypeptide(L)'
;MDVFSAIVAIMGKWTLIAGVIVIVIILLAVICSYIGALYECKNATGKYNPRDYENSMSGRPSLYDRPDQNSDNRRRNVSSSDREAAPLQRESSVKSVTLPTYEDLQPPSYDVAVHLIKLTHSEERSFSSKHKSFLLAGILTWLGLKKEAKEEDPVISVIKLGILNLQKKEYDTAENILHLALKLAQERQDMQAQRYIFDVLANVAFEKGDYPKAEKLFIQVTKELLASGTSFDDNAIVEISLKLASIYSHREEREKAEKGFQFCVNTQQSKLDSMNLSNVNDLSDHEKDTVLLWAMCVDWYARYLLASGLLKEAKENFQKALDISERINGISHPQTLVLLNDIGSVNSLLNEYDLAIDNFKKAIKRSNDSESPDLPAFYCNLGATYLQSGNIVKGEEACKTALRLARKMNHAVAEEDATECLKELNMHKAH
;
A
#
# COMPACT_ATOMS: atom_id res chain seq x y z
N MET A 1 -45.54 -16.88 -52.78
CA MET A 1 -45.07 -17.33 -51.45
C MET A 1 -44.12 -18.50 -51.65
N ASP A 2 -43.09 -18.38 -52.48
CA ASP A 2 -41.87 -17.55 -52.39
C ASP A 2 -40.74 -18.36 -51.77
N VAL A 3 -40.16 -19.21 -52.63
CA VAL A 3 -38.92 -19.98 -52.45
C VAL A 3 -37.80 -19.11 -51.84
N PHE A 4 -37.83 -17.80 -52.07
CA PHE A 4 -36.89 -16.84 -51.51
C PHE A 4 -36.90 -16.77 -49.98
N SER A 5 -38.08 -16.82 -49.33
CA SER A 5 -38.16 -16.77 -47.86
C SER A 5 -37.63 -18.05 -47.21
N ALA A 6 -37.82 -19.20 -47.88
CA ALA A 6 -37.27 -20.48 -47.44
C ALA A 6 -35.73 -20.50 -47.53
N ILE A 7 -35.15 -19.94 -48.59
CA ILE A 7 -33.69 -19.85 -48.76
C ILE A 7 -33.06 -18.96 -47.68
N VAL A 8 -33.66 -17.80 -47.37
CA VAL A 8 -33.16 -16.90 -46.33
C VAL A 8 -33.22 -17.55 -44.94
N ALA A 9 -34.29 -18.27 -44.63
CA ALA A 9 -34.42 -19.00 -43.36
C ALA A 9 -33.41 -20.16 -43.23
N ILE A 10 -33.09 -20.84 -44.34
CA ILE A 10 -32.05 -21.87 -44.36
C ILE A 10 -30.68 -21.25 -44.16
N MET A 11 -30.33 -20.17 -44.88
CA MET A 11 -29.05 -19.48 -44.72
C MET A 11 -28.84 -18.95 -43.29
N GLY A 12 -29.89 -18.40 -42.66
CA GLY A 12 -29.84 -17.94 -41.26
C GLY A 12 -29.61 -19.06 -40.23
N LYS A 13 -30.07 -20.29 -40.50
CA LYS A 13 -29.76 -21.46 -39.65
C LYS A 13 -28.32 -21.92 -39.82
N TRP A 14 -27.78 -21.87 -41.04
CA TRP A 14 -26.39 -22.24 -41.30
C TRP A 14 -25.38 -21.26 -40.68
N THR A 15 -25.69 -19.96 -40.65
CA THR A 15 -24.84 -18.97 -39.96
C THR A 15 -24.84 -19.17 -38.44
N LEU A 16 -25.98 -19.54 -37.86
CA LEU A 16 -26.09 -19.84 -36.43
C LEU A 16 -25.32 -21.11 -36.06
N ILE A 17 -25.43 -22.16 -36.89
CA ILE A 17 -24.67 -23.41 -36.73
C ILE A 17 -23.16 -23.15 -36.87
N ALA A 18 -22.74 -22.35 -37.86
CA ALA A 18 -21.34 -21.97 -38.03
C ALA A 18 -20.81 -21.20 -36.82
N GLY A 19 -21.60 -20.28 -36.26
CA GLY A 19 -21.25 -19.55 -35.03
C GLY A 19 -21.05 -20.47 -33.82
N VAL A 20 -21.95 -21.43 -33.63
CA VAL A 20 -21.83 -22.43 -32.54
C VAL A 20 -20.58 -23.29 -32.71
N ILE A 21 -20.25 -23.72 -33.94
CA ILE A 21 -19.04 -24.50 -34.22
C ILE A 21 -17.78 -23.71 -33.88
N VAL A 22 -17.71 -22.42 -34.25
CA VAL A 22 -16.56 -21.56 -33.92
C VAL A 22 -16.40 -21.41 -32.40
N ILE A 23 -17.49 -21.22 -31.66
CA ILE A 23 -17.46 -21.12 -30.19
C ILE A 23 -16.96 -22.43 -29.57
N VAL A 24 -17.42 -23.59 -30.06
CA VAL A 24 -16.96 -24.90 -29.57
C VAL A 24 -15.47 -25.10 -29.84
N ILE A 25 -14.98 -24.70 -31.02
CA ILE A 25 -13.54 -24.79 -31.36
C ILE A 25 -12.70 -23.89 -30.42
N ILE A 26 -13.16 -22.67 -30.13
CA ILE A 26 -12.47 -21.76 -29.20
C ILE A 26 -12.44 -22.36 -27.79
N LEU A 27 -13.57 -22.89 -27.31
CA LEU A 27 -13.64 -23.53 -25.99
C LEU A 27 -12.71 -24.75 -25.89
N LEU A 28 -12.66 -25.60 -26.93
CA LEU A 28 -11.75 -26.74 -26.99
C LEU A 28 -10.28 -26.29 -27.00
N ALA A 29 -9.94 -25.22 -27.71
CA ALA A 29 -8.59 -24.65 -27.72
C ALA A 29 -8.17 -24.13 -26.33
N VAL A 30 -9.08 -23.44 -25.62
CA VAL A 30 -8.84 -22.96 -24.24
C VAL A 30 -8.65 -24.13 -23.29
N ILE A 31 -9.47 -25.18 -23.39
CA ILE A 31 -9.34 -26.39 -22.57
C ILE A 31 -8.00 -27.09 -22.86
N CYS A 32 -7.59 -27.22 -24.13
CA CYS A 32 -6.29 -27.78 -24.48
C CYS A 32 -5.12 -26.97 -23.92
N SER A 33 -5.16 -25.64 -23.99
CA SER A 33 -4.12 -24.78 -23.40
C SER A 33 -4.06 -24.92 -21.87
N TYR A 34 -5.22 -25.01 -21.21
CA TYR A 34 -5.29 -25.20 -19.76
C TYR A 34 -4.75 -26.56 -19.32
N ILE A 35 -5.07 -27.64 -20.06
CA ILE A 35 -4.53 -28.98 -19.80
C ILE A 35 -3.01 -29.01 -20.05
N GLY A 36 -2.52 -28.32 -21.09
CA GLY A 36 -1.08 -28.18 -21.37
C GLY A 36 -0.33 -27.53 -20.20
N ALA A 37 -0.86 -26.41 -19.69
CA ALA A 37 -0.29 -25.71 -18.53
C ALA A 37 -0.27 -26.59 -17.26
N LEU A 38 -1.31 -27.38 -17.02
CA LEU A 38 -1.35 -28.33 -15.91
C LEU A 38 -0.32 -29.46 -16.07
N TYR A 39 -0.06 -29.92 -17.29
CA TYR A 39 0.94 -30.95 -17.57
C TYR A 39 2.38 -30.44 -17.39
N GLU A 40 2.66 -29.20 -17.79
CA GLU A 40 3.95 -28.54 -17.54
C GLU A 40 4.18 -28.29 -16.05
N CYS A 41 3.15 -27.88 -15.30
CA CYS A 41 3.23 -27.66 -13.85
C CYS A 41 3.50 -28.97 -13.08
N LYS A 42 2.94 -30.10 -13.54
CA LYS A 42 3.16 -31.43 -12.94
C LYS A 42 4.55 -32.01 -13.28
N ASN A 43 5.11 -31.68 -14.44
CA ASN A 43 6.48 -32.10 -14.81
C ASN A 43 7.56 -31.22 -14.17
N ALA A 44 7.27 -29.94 -13.90
CA ALA A 44 8.17 -29.04 -13.17
C ALA A 44 8.33 -29.45 -11.69
N THR A 45 7.28 -29.98 -11.06
CA THR A 45 7.31 -30.45 -9.66
C THR A 45 7.99 -31.83 -9.47
N GLY A 46 8.20 -32.60 -10.55
CA GLY A 46 8.87 -33.91 -10.50
C GLY A 46 10.41 -33.89 -10.51
N LYS A 47 11.03 -32.71 -10.63
CA LYS A 47 12.50 -32.53 -10.65
C LYS A 47 13.05 -31.73 -9.46
N TYR A 48 12.21 -31.42 -8.47
CA TYR A 48 12.61 -30.60 -7.33
C TYR A 48 13.09 -31.46 -6.16
N ASN A 49 14.41 -31.51 -5.96
CA ASN A 49 15.06 -32.15 -4.81
C ASN A 49 15.32 -31.08 -3.73
N PRO A 50 14.71 -31.13 -2.54
CA PRO A 50 14.83 -30.09 -1.51
C PRO A 50 16.24 -29.92 -0.88
N ARG A 51 17.25 -30.68 -1.33
CA ARG A 51 18.61 -30.67 -0.77
C ARG A 51 19.61 -29.76 -1.49
N ASP A 52 19.23 -29.14 -2.60
CA ASP A 52 20.15 -28.31 -3.38
C ASP A 52 20.19 -26.84 -2.93
N TYR A 53 19.38 -26.45 -1.93
CA TYR A 53 19.35 -25.08 -1.38
C TYR A 53 20.27 -24.87 -0.17
N GLU A 54 20.71 -25.93 0.52
CA GLU A 54 21.56 -25.82 1.72
C GLU A 54 23.06 -25.60 1.40
N ASN A 55 23.52 -25.86 0.17
CA ASN A 55 24.93 -25.78 -0.20
C ASN A 55 25.33 -24.51 -0.98
N SER A 56 24.42 -23.55 -1.20
CA SER A 56 24.71 -22.30 -1.92
C SER A 56 24.79 -21.05 -1.04
N MET A 57 24.56 -21.16 0.29
CA MET A 57 24.70 -20.05 1.25
C MET A 57 25.80 -20.21 2.31
N SER A 58 26.58 -21.30 2.30
CA SER A 58 27.76 -21.43 3.17
C SER A 58 28.99 -20.76 2.54
N GLY A 59 29.02 -19.42 2.53
CA GLY A 59 30.11 -18.69 1.90
C GLY A 59 30.07 -17.18 2.06
N ARG A 60 29.95 -16.64 3.29
CA ARG A 60 30.43 -15.29 3.60
C ARG A 60 31.21 -15.26 4.93
N PRO A 61 32.41 -14.65 4.97
CA PRO A 61 33.21 -14.57 6.19
C PRO A 61 32.69 -13.48 7.15
N SER A 62 32.77 -13.80 8.44
CA SER A 62 32.74 -12.85 9.56
C SER A 62 33.77 -11.74 9.37
N LEU A 63 33.32 -10.49 9.43
CA LEU A 63 34.15 -9.28 9.34
C LEU A 63 34.13 -8.54 10.68
N TYR A 64 34.71 -9.18 11.69
CA TYR A 64 35.33 -8.50 12.83
C TYR A 64 36.76 -9.03 12.90
N ASP A 65 37.71 -8.19 12.47
CA ASP A 65 39.09 -8.13 12.98
C ASP A 65 39.88 -7.17 12.09
N ARG A 66 40.22 -5.98 12.60
CA ARG A 66 41.47 -5.33 12.22
C ARG A 66 42.15 -4.69 13.44
N PRO A 67 43.49 -4.77 13.49
CA PRO A 67 44.27 -4.50 14.69
C PRO A 67 44.74 -3.05 14.80
N ASP A 68 45.03 -2.66 16.04
CA ASP A 68 45.77 -1.46 16.46
C ASP A 68 47.00 -1.17 15.60
N GLN A 69 47.18 0.11 15.22
CA GLN A 69 48.47 0.80 15.30
C GLN A 69 48.29 2.30 15.66
N ASN A 70 49.05 2.69 16.69
CA ASN A 70 49.33 4.01 17.23
C ASN A 70 49.55 5.14 16.20
N SER A 71 49.06 6.35 16.52
CA SER A 71 49.91 7.44 17.03
C SER A 71 49.13 8.72 17.37
N ASP A 72 49.60 9.39 18.42
CA ASP A 72 49.43 10.81 18.78
C ASP A 72 48.33 11.26 19.77
N ASN A 73 48.65 11.03 21.04
CA ASN A 73 48.84 12.08 22.07
C ASN A 73 48.06 13.40 21.92
N ARG A 74 47.02 13.59 22.75
CA ARG A 74 46.93 14.79 23.61
C ARG A 74 46.09 14.52 24.85
N ARG A 75 46.79 14.53 25.98
CA ARG A 75 46.27 14.51 27.35
C ARG A 75 45.32 15.69 27.61
N ARG A 76 44.21 15.43 28.30
CA ARG A 76 43.72 16.31 29.38
C ARG A 76 42.90 15.50 30.40
N ASN A 77 43.44 15.44 31.61
CA ASN A 77 42.83 14.94 32.84
C ASN A 77 41.54 15.73 33.16
N VAL A 78 40.47 15.04 33.54
CA VAL A 78 39.55 15.48 34.60
C VAL A 78 39.10 14.25 35.41
N SER A 79 38.97 14.51 36.70
CA SER A 79 38.94 13.66 37.89
C SER A 79 37.72 12.78 38.12
N SER A 80 37.94 11.78 38.96
CA SER A 80 37.02 10.88 39.65
C SER A 80 36.08 11.57 40.67
N SER A 81 34.77 11.37 40.51
CA SER A 81 33.70 11.23 41.52
C SER A 81 32.42 11.25 40.69
N ASP A 82 31.61 10.20 40.60
CA ASP A 82 30.74 9.72 41.66
C ASP A 82 30.33 8.27 41.39
N ARG A 83 30.40 7.44 42.43
CA ARG A 83 29.75 6.14 42.47
C ARG A 83 28.33 6.38 43.00
N GLU A 84 27.35 6.36 42.11
CA GLU A 84 25.98 6.01 42.50
C GLU A 84 25.62 4.68 41.86
N ALA A 85 25.22 3.75 42.72
CA ALA A 85 24.83 2.40 42.35
C ALA A 85 23.50 2.44 41.58
N ALA A 86 23.56 2.17 40.28
CA ALA A 86 22.38 1.87 39.49
C ALA A 86 21.79 0.51 39.93
N PRO A 87 20.46 0.39 40.14
CA PRO A 87 19.85 -0.89 40.42
C PRO A 87 19.92 -1.76 39.16
N LEU A 88 20.39 -3.00 39.32
CA LEU A 88 20.35 -4.06 38.31
C LEU A 88 18.92 -4.26 37.80
N GLN A 89 18.57 -3.57 36.71
CA GLN A 89 17.42 -3.94 35.90
C GLN A 89 17.79 -5.23 35.18
N ARG A 90 17.03 -6.31 35.42
CA ARG A 90 17.03 -7.47 34.54
C ARG A 90 16.62 -6.96 33.16
N GLU A 91 17.53 -6.98 32.20
CA GLU A 91 17.18 -6.87 30.78
C GLU A 91 16.14 -7.94 30.47
N SER A 92 14.87 -7.54 30.31
CA SER A 92 13.84 -8.44 29.80
C SER A 92 14.17 -8.71 28.33
N SER A 93 14.63 -9.91 28.03
CA SER A 93 15.02 -10.39 26.70
C SER A 93 13.86 -10.57 25.72
N VAL A 94 12.73 -9.87 25.91
CA VAL A 94 11.68 -9.79 24.89
C VAL A 94 12.30 -8.99 23.76
N LYS A 95 12.38 -9.56 22.55
CA LYS A 95 12.84 -8.78 21.40
C LYS A 95 12.03 -7.49 21.37
N SER A 96 12.73 -6.36 21.23
CA SER A 96 12.10 -5.06 21.01
C SER A 96 11.04 -5.19 19.93
N VAL A 97 10.02 -4.33 19.95
CA VAL A 97 9.20 -4.09 18.74
C VAL A 97 10.23 -3.91 17.63
N THR A 98 10.32 -4.88 16.73
CA THR A 98 11.34 -4.80 15.70
C THR A 98 10.88 -3.60 14.89
N LEU A 99 11.75 -2.59 14.74
CA LEU A 99 11.42 -1.43 13.90
C LEU A 99 10.85 -2.02 12.62
N PRO A 100 9.57 -1.79 12.29
CA PRO A 100 9.05 -2.31 11.04
C PRO A 100 9.99 -1.75 9.98
N THR A 101 10.58 -2.65 9.20
CA THR A 101 11.40 -2.21 8.08
C THR A 101 10.50 -1.35 7.18
N TYR A 102 11.09 -0.46 6.38
CA TYR A 102 10.25 0.33 5.46
C TYR A 102 9.42 -0.58 4.53
N GLU A 103 9.88 -1.81 4.29
CA GLU A 103 9.15 -2.88 3.59
C GLU A 103 7.94 -3.42 4.39
N ASP A 104 8.03 -3.46 5.73
CA ASP A 104 6.91 -3.81 6.64
C ASP A 104 5.92 -2.65 6.83
N LEU A 105 6.42 -1.42 6.77
CA LEU A 105 5.63 -0.19 6.68
C LEU A 105 5.09 -0.04 5.26
N GLN A 106 4.20 -0.94 4.83
CA GLN A 106 3.47 -0.71 3.59
C GLN A 106 2.93 0.73 3.64
N PRO A 107 3.15 1.56 2.59
CA PRO A 107 2.41 2.81 2.53
C PRO A 107 0.94 2.45 2.72
N PRO A 108 0.17 3.25 3.47
CA PRO A 108 -1.25 2.97 3.61
C PRO A 108 -1.83 2.60 2.25
N SER A 109 -2.71 1.61 2.21
CA SER A 109 -3.63 1.48 1.10
C SER A 109 -4.56 2.70 1.15
N TYR A 110 -4.03 3.90 0.88
CA TYR A 110 -4.77 4.94 0.21
C TYR A 110 -5.15 4.28 -1.08
N ASP A 111 -6.32 3.66 -1.02
CA ASP A 111 -6.87 2.79 -2.01
C ASP A 111 -6.51 3.41 -3.35
N VAL A 112 -5.62 2.75 -4.09
CA VAL A 112 -5.22 3.25 -5.41
C VAL A 112 -6.51 3.51 -6.19
N ALA A 113 -7.61 2.81 -5.88
CA ALA A 113 -8.97 3.12 -6.31
C ALA A 113 -9.47 4.53 -5.96
N VAL A 114 -9.37 5.04 -4.74
CA VAL A 114 -9.94 6.35 -4.36
C VAL A 114 -9.25 7.51 -5.10
N HIS A 115 -7.95 7.41 -5.35
CA HIS A 115 -7.24 8.43 -6.15
C HIS A 115 -7.42 8.21 -7.65
N LEU A 116 -7.45 6.96 -8.15
CA LEU A 116 -7.76 6.63 -9.55
C LEU A 116 -9.23 6.97 -9.92
N ILE A 117 -10.17 6.85 -8.98
CA ILE A 117 -11.59 7.26 -9.11
C ILE A 117 -11.70 8.80 -9.16
N LYS A 118 -10.82 9.53 -8.47
CA LYS A 118 -10.81 11.00 -8.48
C LYS A 118 -10.13 11.60 -9.71
N LEU A 119 -9.05 10.98 -10.21
CA LEU A 119 -8.46 11.35 -11.50
C LEU A 119 -9.49 11.14 -12.62
N THR A 120 -10.19 9.99 -12.62
CA THR A 120 -11.32 9.77 -13.54
C THR A 120 -12.49 10.75 -13.32
N HIS A 121 -12.77 11.23 -12.10
CA HIS A 121 -13.79 12.29 -11.86
C HIS A 121 -13.35 13.71 -12.27
N SER A 122 -12.07 14.04 -12.15
CA SER A 122 -11.51 15.31 -12.62
C SER A 122 -11.42 15.35 -14.15
N GLU A 123 -11.16 14.20 -14.79
CA GLU A 123 -11.16 14.01 -16.24
C GLU A 123 -12.56 13.81 -16.83
N GLU A 124 -13.52 13.27 -16.07
CA GLU A 124 -14.94 13.30 -16.44
C GLU A 124 -15.45 14.75 -16.60
N ARG A 125 -14.91 15.71 -15.85
CA ARG A 125 -15.26 17.13 -16.02
C ARG A 125 -14.75 17.73 -17.32
N SER A 126 -13.66 17.21 -17.90
CA SER A 126 -13.19 17.64 -19.23
C SER A 126 -13.84 16.85 -20.37
N PHE A 127 -14.27 15.60 -20.12
CA PHE A 127 -14.88 14.72 -21.12
C PHE A 127 -16.42 14.84 -21.21
N SER A 128 -17.11 15.34 -20.18
CA SER A 128 -18.57 15.40 -20.13
C SER A 128 -19.11 16.79 -19.77
N SER A 129 -19.15 17.69 -20.77
CA SER A 129 -19.88 18.96 -20.66
C SER A 129 -21.39 18.83 -20.97
N LYS A 130 -22.04 17.71 -20.60
CA LYS A 130 -23.51 17.59 -20.56
C LYS A 130 -23.95 16.34 -19.78
N HIS A 131 -24.71 16.58 -18.70
CA HIS A 131 -25.42 15.64 -17.81
C HIS A 131 -24.69 15.24 -16.52
N LYS A 132 -25.12 15.87 -15.43
CA LYS A 132 -24.83 15.51 -14.04
C LYS A 132 -25.65 14.30 -13.58
N SER A 133 -25.07 13.55 -12.63
CA SER A 133 -25.67 12.54 -11.73
C SER A 133 -25.54 11.08 -12.17
N PHE A 134 -24.78 10.27 -11.43
CA PHE A 134 -25.29 9.16 -10.59
C PHE A 134 -24.14 8.37 -9.92
N LEU A 135 -24.03 8.43 -8.59
CA LEU A 135 -23.44 7.38 -7.75
C LEU A 135 -24.62 6.67 -7.07
N LEU A 136 -25.04 5.52 -7.61
CA LEU A 136 -25.78 4.42 -6.96
C LEU A 136 -26.29 3.49 -8.07
N ALA A 137 -25.45 2.60 -8.58
CA ALA A 137 -25.86 1.58 -9.56
C ALA A 137 -25.53 0.14 -9.09
N GLY A 138 -25.31 -0.06 -7.79
CA GLY A 138 -25.17 -1.40 -7.20
C GLY A 138 -26.50 -2.04 -6.79
N ILE A 139 -27.55 -1.25 -6.54
CA ILE A 139 -28.83 -1.73 -5.95
C ILE A 139 -29.98 -1.79 -6.98
N LEU A 140 -29.90 -1.06 -8.09
CA LEU A 140 -30.99 -1.00 -9.09
C LEU A 140 -31.02 -2.19 -10.05
N THR A 141 -29.94 -2.97 -10.15
CA THR A 141 -29.84 -4.13 -11.06
C THR A 141 -30.73 -5.29 -10.62
N TRP A 142 -31.15 -5.33 -9.33
CA TRP A 142 -32.10 -6.32 -8.83
C TRP A 142 -33.58 -5.94 -9.10
N LEU A 143 -33.88 -4.67 -9.39
CA LEU A 143 -35.25 -4.16 -9.58
C LEU A 143 -35.70 -4.00 -11.05
N GLY A 144 -34.97 -4.58 -12.01
CA GLY A 144 -35.50 -4.74 -13.38
C GLY A 144 -35.73 -3.45 -14.17
N LEU A 145 -35.10 -2.33 -13.80
CA LEU A 145 -35.13 -1.10 -14.58
C LEU A 145 -33.92 -1.09 -15.53
N LYS A 146 -34.15 -1.46 -16.80
CA LYS A 146 -33.17 -1.26 -17.87
C LYS A 146 -32.89 0.24 -18.02
N LYS A 147 -31.74 0.69 -17.53
CA LYS A 147 -31.11 1.93 -18.00
C LYS A 147 -30.28 1.54 -19.22
N GLU A 148 -30.52 2.18 -20.36
CA GLU A 148 -29.69 2.01 -21.56
C GLU A 148 -28.24 2.35 -21.18
N ALA A 149 -27.39 1.32 -21.08
CA ALA A 149 -25.97 1.50 -20.83
C ALA A 149 -25.34 2.06 -22.12
N LYS A 150 -24.83 3.30 -22.05
CA LYS A 150 -23.93 3.80 -23.11
C LYS A 150 -22.72 2.87 -23.18
N GLU A 151 -22.31 2.49 -24.39
CA GLU A 151 -21.09 1.71 -24.60
C GLU A 151 -19.89 2.45 -24.00
N GLU A 152 -19.16 1.77 -23.11
CA GLU A 152 -17.97 2.29 -22.43
C GLU A 152 -16.78 2.29 -23.40
N ASP A 153 -15.91 3.30 -23.30
CA ASP A 153 -14.73 3.37 -24.17
C ASP A 153 -13.84 2.13 -23.96
N PRO A 154 -13.44 1.43 -25.05
CA PRO A 154 -12.61 0.23 -24.94
C PRO A 154 -11.27 0.45 -24.23
N VAL A 155 -10.61 1.60 -24.39
CA VAL A 155 -9.36 1.93 -23.69
C VAL A 155 -9.63 2.06 -22.20
N ILE A 156 -10.66 2.80 -21.81
CA ILE A 156 -11.05 2.98 -20.40
C ILE A 156 -11.35 1.63 -19.75
N SER A 157 -12.09 0.76 -20.45
CA SER A 157 -12.45 -0.57 -19.97
C SER A 157 -11.22 -1.44 -19.67
N VAL A 158 -10.24 -1.43 -20.58
CA VAL A 158 -8.99 -2.19 -20.40
C VAL A 158 -8.14 -1.61 -19.27
N ILE A 159 -8.07 -0.28 -19.13
CA ILE A 159 -7.34 0.34 -18.01
C ILE A 159 -7.95 -0.04 -16.66
N LYS A 160 -9.29 0.03 -16.54
CA LYS A 160 -10.00 -0.39 -15.32
C LYS A 160 -9.72 -1.84 -14.96
N LEU A 161 -9.64 -2.72 -15.96
CA LEU A 161 -9.25 -4.12 -15.75
C LEU A 161 -7.80 -4.23 -15.25
N GLY A 162 -6.87 -3.45 -15.79
CA GLY A 162 -5.48 -3.39 -15.31
C GLY A 162 -5.41 -2.96 -13.84
N ILE A 163 -6.11 -1.89 -13.48
CA ILE A 163 -6.21 -1.39 -12.09
C ILE A 163 -6.81 -2.44 -11.15
N LEU A 164 -7.85 -3.15 -11.58
CA LEU A 164 -8.45 -4.21 -10.77
C LEU A 164 -7.46 -5.35 -10.49
N ASN A 165 -6.63 -5.71 -11.46
CA ASN A 165 -5.59 -6.73 -11.26
C ASN A 165 -4.48 -6.20 -10.33
N LEU A 166 -4.12 -4.92 -10.44
CA LEU A 166 -3.20 -4.28 -9.49
C LEU A 166 -3.74 -4.34 -8.06
N GLN A 167 -5.02 -4.04 -7.84
CA GLN A 167 -5.68 -4.14 -6.52
C GLN A 167 -5.68 -5.57 -5.97
N LYS A 168 -5.79 -6.57 -6.85
CA LYS A 168 -5.68 -7.99 -6.48
C LYS A 168 -4.25 -8.45 -6.25
N LYS A 169 -3.26 -7.56 -6.41
CA LYS A 169 -1.82 -7.87 -6.37
C LYS A 169 -1.38 -8.84 -7.47
N GLU A 170 -2.14 -8.92 -8.56
CA GLU A 170 -1.81 -9.70 -9.76
C GLU A 170 -0.96 -8.84 -10.71
N TYR A 171 0.25 -8.47 -10.27
CA TYR A 171 1.06 -7.43 -10.91
C TYR A 171 1.42 -7.73 -12.37
N ASP A 172 1.80 -8.97 -12.69
CA ASP A 172 2.14 -9.37 -14.06
C ASP A 172 0.93 -9.30 -14.99
N THR A 173 -0.24 -9.72 -14.50
CA THR A 173 -1.50 -9.62 -15.25
C THR A 173 -1.86 -8.15 -15.48
N ALA A 174 -1.78 -7.32 -14.43
CA ALA A 174 -2.04 -5.89 -14.51
C ALA A 174 -1.13 -5.20 -15.54
N GLU A 175 0.18 -5.48 -15.49
CA GLU A 175 1.16 -4.93 -16.42
C GLU A 175 0.84 -5.28 -17.88
N ASN A 176 0.55 -6.54 -18.16
CA ASN A 176 0.20 -7.01 -19.51
C ASN A 176 -1.07 -6.33 -20.05
N ILE A 177 -2.11 -6.20 -19.20
CA ILE A 177 -3.35 -5.54 -19.56
C ILE A 177 -3.12 -4.04 -19.84
N LEU A 178 -2.29 -3.38 -19.04
CA LEU A 178 -1.99 -1.96 -19.22
C LEU A 178 -1.13 -1.71 -20.46
N HIS A 179 -0.23 -2.62 -20.83
CA HIS A 179 0.45 -2.53 -22.13
C HIS A 179 -0.51 -2.69 -23.32
N LEU A 180 -1.55 -3.53 -23.18
CA LEU A 180 -2.63 -3.59 -24.17
C LEU A 180 -3.40 -2.26 -24.25
N ALA A 181 -3.77 -1.67 -23.11
CA ALA A 181 -4.39 -0.35 -23.07
C ALA A 181 -3.50 0.71 -23.74
N LEU A 182 -2.20 0.69 -23.47
CA LEU A 182 -1.25 1.64 -24.02
C LEU A 182 -1.21 1.57 -25.55
N LYS A 183 -1.19 0.36 -26.10
CA LYS A 183 -1.23 0.14 -27.54
C LYS A 183 -2.51 0.71 -28.17
N LEU A 184 -3.66 0.47 -27.54
CA LEU A 184 -4.95 1.01 -28.01
C LEU A 184 -4.96 2.55 -27.95
N ALA A 185 -4.41 3.15 -26.89
CA ALA A 185 -4.30 4.60 -26.74
C ALA A 185 -3.36 5.21 -27.79
N GLN A 186 -2.24 4.54 -28.10
CA GLN A 186 -1.30 4.95 -29.14
C GLN A 186 -1.90 4.90 -30.55
N GLU A 187 -2.64 3.84 -30.87
CA GLU A 187 -3.36 3.70 -32.14
C GLU A 187 -4.38 4.84 -32.35
N ARG A 188 -4.96 5.33 -31.26
CA ARG A 188 -5.89 6.47 -31.26
C ARG A 188 -5.23 7.84 -31.13
N GLN A 189 -3.90 7.87 -30.95
CA GLN A 189 -3.14 9.08 -30.64
C GLN A 189 -3.67 9.84 -29.41
N ASP A 190 -4.25 9.10 -28.45
CA ASP A 190 -4.78 9.66 -27.22
C ASP A 190 -3.64 9.88 -26.23
N MET A 191 -3.06 11.08 -26.27
CA MET A 191 -1.92 11.45 -25.41
C MET A 191 -2.30 11.49 -23.92
N GLN A 192 -3.56 11.80 -23.60
CA GLN A 192 -4.04 11.84 -22.23
C GLN A 192 -4.09 10.42 -21.65
N ALA A 193 -4.73 9.49 -22.38
CA ALA A 193 -4.82 8.10 -21.98
C ALA A 193 -3.42 7.46 -21.88
N GLN A 194 -2.52 7.75 -22.83
CA GLN A 194 -1.13 7.27 -22.76
C GLN A 194 -0.44 7.70 -21.46
N ARG A 195 -0.54 8.98 -21.09
CA ARG A 195 0.08 9.49 -19.86
C ARG A 195 -0.51 8.82 -18.61
N TYR A 196 -1.84 8.68 -18.56
CA TYR A 196 -2.50 7.98 -17.46
C TYR A 196 -2.05 6.52 -17.36
N ILE A 197 -1.95 5.81 -18.49
CA ILE A 197 -1.48 4.42 -18.51
C ILE A 197 -0.03 4.32 -18.06
N PHE A 198 0.84 5.28 -18.42
CA PHE A 198 2.21 5.33 -17.89
C PHE A 198 2.24 5.51 -16.37
N ASP A 199 1.38 6.34 -15.79
CA ASP A 199 1.27 6.48 -14.33
C ASP A 199 0.82 5.16 -13.68
N VAL A 200 -0.21 4.50 -14.22
CA VAL A 200 -0.66 3.21 -13.68
C VAL A 200 0.42 2.13 -13.82
N LEU A 201 1.16 2.08 -14.94
CA LEU A 201 2.31 1.18 -15.10
C LEU A 201 3.43 1.48 -14.11
N ALA A 202 3.66 2.76 -13.77
CA ALA A 202 4.60 3.16 -12.74
C ALA A 202 4.17 2.66 -11.36
N ASN A 203 2.88 2.78 -11.03
CA ASN A 203 2.31 2.23 -9.80
C ASN A 203 2.43 0.70 -9.77
N VAL A 204 2.17 -0.02 -10.87
CA VAL A 204 2.40 -1.48 -10.93
C VAL A 204 3.86 -1.84 -10.66
N ALA A 205 4.80 -1.13 -11.30
CA ALA A 205 6.22 -1.36 -11.07
C ALA A 205 6.63 -1.07 -9.62
N PHE A 206 6.08 0.00 -9.03
CA PHE A 206 6.31 0.38 -7.63
C PHE A 206 5.82 -0.70 -6.66
N GLU A 207 4.57 -1.15 -6.79
CA GLU A 207 3.97 -2.20 -5.92
C GLU A 207 4.64 -3.57 -6.10
N LYS A 208 5.25 -3.82 -7.27
CA LYS A 208 6.04 -5.01 -7.55
C LYS A 208 7.47 -4.95 -6.97
N GLY A 209 7.92 -3.77 -6.52
CA GLY A 209 9.30 -3.54 -6.08
C GLY A 209 10.32 -3.32 -7.22
N ASP A 210 9.86 -3.15 -8.47
CA ASP A 210 10.71 -2.76 -9.60
C ASP A 210 10.92 -1.23 -9.59
N TYR A 211 11.65 -0.77 -8.56
CA TYR A 211 11.90 0.64 -8.32
C TYR A 211 12.62 1.37 -9.47
N PRO A 212 13.60 0.77 -10.18
CA PRO A 212 14.21 1.41 -11.34
C PRO A 212 13.21 1.69 -12.47
N LYS A 213 12.31 0.74 -12.75
CA LYS A 213 11.25 0.93 -13.76
C LYS A 213 10.22 1.96 -13.30
N ALA A 214 9.78 1.88 -12.04
CA ALA A 214 8.85 2.84 -11.46
C ALA A 214 9.40 4.27 -11.52
N GLU A 215 10.66 4.49 -11.08
CA GLU A 215 11.33 5.78 -11.14
C GLU A 215 11.34 6.35 -12.56
N LYS A 216 11.74 5.53 -13.54
CA LYS A 216 11.81 5.94 -14.95
C LYS A 216 10.44 6.39 -15.47
N LEU A 217 9.39 5.63 -15.17
CA LEU A 217 8.03 5.94 -15.61
C LEU A 217 7.47 7.19 -14.92
N PHE A 218 7.63 7.31 -13.60
CA PHE A 218 7.21 8.51 -12.86
C PHE A 218 7.93 9.78 -13.35
N ILE A 219 9.26 9.72 -13.58
CA ILE A 219 10.00 10.85 -14.14
C ILE A 219 9.48 11.23 -15.53
N GLN A 220 9.11 10.25 -16.35
CA GLN A 220 8.52 10.52 -17.67
C GLN A 220 7.18 11.24 -17.53
N VAL A 221 6.26 10.73 -16.71
CA VAL A 221 4.95 11.35 -16.47
C VAL A 221 5.11 12.78 -15.94
N THR A 222 5.99 13.00 -14.97
CA THR A 222 6.28 14.34 -14.43
C THR A 222 6.81 15.29 -15.50
N LYS A 223 7.74 14.85 -16.36
CA LYS A 223 8.26 15.66 -17.47
C LYS A 223 7.16 16.05 -18.45
N GLU A 224 6.28 15.12 -18.80
CA GLU A 224 5.16 15.38 -19.71
C GLU A 224 4.15 16.36 -19.10
N LEU A 225 3.82 16.22 -17.81
CA LEU A 225 2.95 17.16 -17.10
C LEU A 225 3.53 18.58 -17.10
N LEU A 226 4.80 18.74 -16.71
CA LEU A 226 5.48 20.03 -16.70
C LEU A 226 5.56 20.64 -18.12
N ALA A 227 5.86 19.83 -19.14
CA ALA A 227 5.88 20.28 -20.52
C ALA A 227 4.49 20.71 -21.03
N SER A 228 3.42 20.15 -20.48
CA SER A 228 2.04 20.56 -20.77
C SER A 228 1.56 21.80 -19.99
N GLY A 229 2.42 22.38 -19.15
CA GLY A 229 2.13 23.60 -18.38
C GLY A 229 1.57 23.36 -16.98
N THR A 230 1.52 22.11 -16.50
CA THR A 230 1.20 21.81 -15.10
C THR A 230 2.22 22.48 -14.18
N SER A 231 1.74 23.14 -13.12
CA SER A 231 2.61 23.82 -12.17
C SER A 231 3.39 22.80 -11.32
N PHE A 232 4.59 23.18 -10.89
CA PHE A 232 5.43 22.31 -10.04
C PHE A 232 4.82 22.07 -8.66
N ASP A 233 3.97 22.98 -8.20
CA ASP A 233 3.23 22.83 -6.95
C ASP A 233 1.89 22.10 -7.14
N ASP A 234 1.52 21.64 -8.35
CA ASP A 234 0.25 20.92 -8.56
C ASP A 234 0.18 19.62 -7.74
N ASN A 235 -1.01 19.26 -7.26
CA ASN A 235 -1.22 18.05 -6.46
C ASN A 235 -0.74 16.78 -7.18
N ALA A 236 -0.90 16.69 -8.51
CA ALA A 236 -0.44 15.54 -9.28
C ALA A 236 1.11 15.43 -9.29
N ILE A 237 1.82 16.56 -9.36
CA ILE A 237 3.29 16.58 -9.30
C ILE A 237 3.76 16.18 -7.90
N VAL A 238 3.09 16.67 -6.86
CA VAL A 238 3.40 16.31 -5.47
C VAL A 238 3.16 14.81 -5.23
N GLU A 239 2.06 14.25 -5.71
CA GLU A 239 1.75 12.82 -5.55
C GLU A 239 2.85 11.94 -6.18
N ILE A 240 3.23 12.22 -7.43
CA ILE A 240 4.31 11.50 -8.11
C ILE A 240 5.65 11.69 -7.37
N SER A 241 5.92 12.90 -6.89
CA SER A 241 7.14 13.21 -6.14
C SER A 241 7.21 12.46 -4.81
N LEU A 242 6.06 12.22 -4.16
CA LEU A 242 5.99 11.43 -2.93
C LEU A 242 6.35 9.96 -3.20
N LYS A 243 5.85 9.39 -4.30
CA LYS A 243 6.23 8.04 -4.76
C LYS A 243 7.71 7.94 -5.10
N LEU A 244 8.27 8.96 -5.77
CA LEU A 244 9.70 9.03 -6.03
C LEU A 244 10.53 9.12 -4.74
N ALA A 245 10.11 9.91 -3.75
CA ALA A 245 10.78 9.98 -2.45
C ALA A 245 10.80 8.62 -1.75
N SER A 246 9.67 7.89 -1.78
CA SER A 246 9.56 6.52 -1.29
C SER A 246 10.48 5.55 -2.05
N ILE A 247 10.57 5.65 -3.38
CA ILE A 247 11.51 4.85 -4.18
C ILE A 247 12.97 5.10 -3.74
N TYR A 248 13.34 6.36 -3.54
CA TYR A 248 14.68 6.70 -3.07
C TYR A 248 14.94 6.19 -1.64
N SER A 249 13.92 6.17 -0.78
CA SER A 249 13.99 5.55 0.55
C SER A 249 14.31 4.06 0.46
N HIS A 250 13.56 3.29 -0.34
CA HIS A 250 13.80 1.85 -0.52
C HIS A 250 15.18 1.53 -1.11
N ARG A 251 15.76 2.45 -1.88
CA ARG A 251 17.11 2.33 -2.47
C ARG A 251 18.23 2.85 -1.57
N GLU A 252 17.90 3.24 -0.34
CA GLU A 252 18.82 3.87 0.62
C GLU A 252 19.48 5.16 0.10
N GLU A 253 18.87 5.83 -0.87
CA GLU A 253 19.31 7.12 -1.39
C GLU A 253 18.83 8.26 -0.46
N ARG A 254 19.33 8.23 0.79
CA ARG A 254 18.86 9.06 1.92
C ARG A 254 18.70 10.54 1.58
N GLU A 255 19.68 11.15 0.91
CA GLU A 255 19.62 12.57 0.57
C GLU A 255 18.48 12.90 -0.41
N LYS A 256 18.23 12.04 -1.39
CA LYS A 256 17.13 12.24 -2.35
C LYS A 256 15.78 11.98 -1.70
N ALA A 257 15.68 10.94 -0.87
CA ALA A 257 14.48 10.62 -0.12
C ALA A 257 14.08 11.79 0.77
N GLU A 258 15.01 12.28 1.60
CA GLU A 258 14.80 13.41 2.51
C GLU A 258 14.32 14.66 1.77
N LYS A 259 15.04 15.07 0.70
CA LYS A 259 14.64 16.24 -0.09
C LYS A 259 13.29 16.06 -0.76
N GLY A 260 12.99 14.85 -1.24
CA GLY A 260 11.71 14.50 -1.85
C GLY A 260 10.54 14.62 -0.87
N PHE A 261 10.68 14.06 0.33
CA PHE A 261 9.65 14.17 1.38
C PHE A 261 9.48 15.62 1.85
N GLN A 262 10.58 16.34 2.10
CA GLN A 262 10.53 17.75 2.47
C GLN A 262 9.84 18.61 1.40
N PHE A 263 10.13 18.36 0.12
CA PHE A 263 9.45 19.02 -0.98
C PHE A 263 7.93 18.79 -0.89
N CYS A 264 7.50 17.54 -0.80
CA CYS A 264 6.06 17.21 -0.77
C CYS A 264 5.33 17.83 0.43
N VAL A 265 5.93 17.77 1.61
CA VAL A 265 5.37 18.34 2.84
C VAL A 265 5.30 19.87 2.76
N ASN A 266 6.39 20.53 2.37
CA ASN A 266 6.47 22.00 2.38
C ASN A 266 5.58 22.64 1.30
N THR A 267 5.54 22.04 0.11
CA THR A 267 4.69 22.51 -0.99
C THR A 267 3.21 22.45 -0.60
N GLN A 268 2.77 21.35 -0.01
CA GLN A 268 1.39 21.22 0.44
C GLN A 268 1.10 22.10 1.68
N GLN A 269 2.05 22.21 2.62
CA GLN A 269 1.90 23.09 3.78
C GLN A 269 1.63 24.54 3.35
N SER A 270 2.37 25.02 2.35
CA SER A 270 2.21 26.40 1.84
C SER A 270 0.80 26.65 1.29
N LYS A 271 0.14 25.64 0.72
CA LYS A 271 -1.26 25.74 0.30
C LYS A 271 -2.20 25.75 1.49
N LEU A 272 -1.96 24.88 2.47
CA LEU A 272 -2.76 24.78 3.69
C LEU A 272 -2.73 26.06 4.52
N ASP A 273 -1.61 26.79 4.53
CA ASP A 273 -1.47 28.06 5.25
C ASP A 273 -2.44 29.13 4.74
N SER A 274 -2.92 29.00 3.50
CA SER A 274 -3.94 29.88 2.90
C SER A 274 -5.38 29.41 3.14
N MET A 275 -5.58 28.22 3.72
CA MET A 275 -6.88 27.59 3.92
C MET A 275 -7.39 27.80 5.35
N ASN A 276 -8.72 27.88 5.51
CA ASN A 276 -9.35 27.88 6.83
C ASN A 276 -9.72 26.46 7.27
N LEU A 277 -8.87 25.84 8.09
CA LEU A 277 -9.07 24.47 8.59
C LEU A 277 -9.88 24.37 9.89
N SER A 278 -10.51 25.47 10.34
CA SER A 278 -11.31 25.48 11.58
C SER A 278 -12.58 24.63 11.47
N ASN A 279 -13.20 24.58 10.29
CA ASN A 279 -14.33 23.71 9.99
C ASN A 279 -14.13 23.04 8.63
N VAL A 280 -13.73 21.77 8.66
CA VAL A 280 -13.47 20.98 7.44
C VAL A 280 -14.69 20.78 6.54
N ASN A 281 -15.90 21.03 7.05
CA ASN A 281 -17.12 20.95 6.24
C ASN A 281 -17.25 22.11 5.24
N ASP A 282 -16.60 23.25 5.54
CA ASP A 282 -16.65 24.44 4.69
C ASP A 282 -15.63 24.36 3.53
N LEU A 283 -14.70 23.38 3.59
CA LEU A 283 -13.74 23.13 2.53
C LEU A 283 -14.44 22.59 1.28
N SER A 284 -14.07 23.14 0.13
CA SER A 284 -14.39 22.55 -1.18
C SER A 284 -13.75 21.17 -1.33
N ASP A 285 -14.28 20.36 -2.25
CA ASP A 285 -13.70 19.03 -2.53
C ASP A 285 -12.22 19.10 -2.90
N HIS A 286 -11.83 20.15 -3.64
CA HIS A 286 -10.43 20.35 -4.04
C HIS A 286 -9.52 20.72 -2.86
N GLU A 287 -10.01 21.52 -1.92
CA GLU A 287 -9.27 21.83 -0.69
C GLU A 287 -9.16 20.58 0.19
N LYS A 288 -10.23 19.79 0.33
CA LYS A 288 -10.18 18.50 1.04
C LYS A 288 -9.15 17.56 0.43
N ASP A 289 -9.10 17.46 -0.90
CA ASP A 289 -8.10 16.64 -1.60
C ASP A 289 -6.68 17.12 -1.33
N THR A 290 -6.46 18.44 -1.31
CA THR A 290 -5.15 19.03 -1.01
C THR A 290 -4.73 18.77 0.43
N VAL A 291 -5.66 18.89 1.38
CA VAL A 291 -5.44 18.63 2.80
C VAL A 291 -5.19 17.14 3.07
N LEU A 292 -5.92 16.24 2.42
CA LEU A 292 -5.67 14.79 2.50
C LEU A 292 -4.32 14.42 1.88
N LEU A 293 -3.94 15.04 0.77
CA LEU A 293 -2.61 14.83 0.17
C LEU A 293 -1.50 15.30 1.12
N TRP A 294 -1.68 16.43 1.82
CA TRP A 294 -0.73 16.84 2.86
C TRP A 294 -0.62 15.80 3.99
N ALA A 295 -1.75 15.27 4.47
CA ALA A 295 -1.76 14.23 5.48
C ALA A 295 -1.02 12.96 5.02
N MET A 296 -1.17 12.59 3.75
CA MET A 296 -0.42 11.49 3.13
C MET A 296 1.08 11.79 3.06
N CYS A 297 1.48 13.02 2.70
CA CYS A 297 2.88 13.42 2.68
C CYS A 297 3.54 13.28 4.07
N VAL A 298 2.89 13.77 5.12
CA VAL A 298 3.44 13.69 6.48
C VAL A 298 3.41 12.26 7.04
N ASP A 299 2.42 11.44 6.69
CA ASP A 299 2.41 10.01 7.04
C ASP A 299 3.59 9.26 6.39
N TRP A 300 3.77 9.40 5.08
CA TRP A 300 4.88 8.73 4.38
C TRP A 300 6.25 9.22 4.86
N TYR A 301 6.36 10.51 5.16
CA TYR A 301 7.57 11.05 5.76
C TYR A 301 7.79 10.52 7.19
N ALA A 302 6.74 10.37 7.99
CA ALA A 302 6.82 9.74 9.31
C ALA A 302 7.33 8.30 9.23
N ARG A 303 6.88 7.52 8.23
CA ARG A 303 7.37 6.15 7.99
C ARG A 303 8.87 6.14 7.66
N TYR A 304 9.31 7.06 6.81
CA TYR A 304 10.73 7.24 6.50
C TYR A 304 11.56 7.64 7.73
N LEU A 305 11.05 8.57 8.55
CA LEU A 305 11.69 9.00 9.80
C LEU A 305 11.77 7.86 10.81
N LEU A 306 10.70 7.07 10.94
CA LEU A 306 10.65 5.88 11.78
C LEU A 306 11.71 4.85 11.37
N ALA A 307 11.80 4.53 10.06
CA ALA A 307 12.82 3.64 9.52
C ALA A 307 14.25 4.20 9.71
N SER A 308 14.38 5.53 9.79
CA SER A 308 15.65 6.22 10.08
C SER A 308 15.97 6.33 11.58
N GLY A 309 15.11 5.82 12.47
CA GLY A 309 15.27 5.88 13.93
C GLY A 309 14.90 7.22 14.57
N LEU A 310 14.35 8.17 13.81
CA LEU A 310 13.91 9.49 14.27
C LEU A 310 12.50 9.41 14.85
N LEU A 311 12.38 8.71 15.99
CA LEU A 311 11.08 8.32 16.57
C LEU A 311 10.20 9.51 16.97
N LYS A 312 10.79 10.59 17.50
CA LYS A 312 10.02 11.74 17.98
C LYS A 312 9.44 12.52 16.80
N GLU A 313 10.25 12.74 15.78
CA GLU A 313 9.86 13.40 14.54
C GLU A 313 8.83 12.56 13.79
N ALA A 314 8.97 11.23 13.77
CA ALA A 314 7.96 10.33 13.22
C ALA A 314 6.61 10.47 13.96
N LYS A 315 6.63 10.44 15.30
CA LYS A 315 5.42 10.61 16.13
C LYS A 315 4.71 11.93 15.84
N GLU A 316 5.45 13.03 15.74
CA GLU A 316 4.89 14.34 15.42
C GLU A 316 4.20 14.36 14.04
N ASN A 317 4.82 13.75 13.04
CA ASN A 317 4.26 13.68 11.69
C ASN A 317 3.06 12.73 11.58
N PHE A 318 3.08 11.58 12.28
CA PHE A 318 1.89 10.73 12.39
C PHE A 318 0.73 11.43 13.10
N GLN A 319 1.01 12.22 14.15
CA GLN A 319 -0.04 12.99 14.85
C GLN A 319 -0.68 14.02 13.91
N LYS A 320 0.12 14.71 13.09
CA LYS A 320 -0.39 15.64 12.06
C LYS A 320 -1.30 14.93 11.06
N ALA A 321 -0.90 13.74 10.57
CA ALA A 321 -1.73 12.93 9.69
C ALA A 321 -3.04 12.50 10.36
N LEU A 322 -2.96 12.08 11.63
CA LEU A 322 -4.11 11.61 12.41
C LEU A 322 -5.15 12.73 12.58
N ASP A 323 -4.71 13.93 12.95
CA ASP A 323 -5.60 15.08 13.17
C ASP A 323 -6.42 15.40 11.92
N ILE A 324 -5.81 15.34 10.73
CA ILE A 324 -6.51 15.54 9.47
C ILE A 324 -7.43 14.37 9.14
N SER A 325 -6.96 13.13 9.28
CA SER A 325 -7.77 11.95 8.96
C SER A 325 -9.00 11.85 9.87
N GLU A 326 -8.89 12.15 11.16
CA GLU A 326 -10.03 12.19 12.09
C GLU A 326 -11.07 13.23 11.67
N ARG A 327 -10.63 14.42 11.26
CA ARG A 327 -11.54 15.51 10.88
C ARG A 327 -12.25 15.24 9.56
N ILE A 328 -11.52 14.77 8.54
CA ILE A 328 -12.05 14.62 7.17
C ILE A 328 -12.68 13.25 6.96
N ASN A 329 -11.98 12.18 7.32
CA ASN A 329 -12.43 10.81 7.05
C ASN A 329 -13.27 10.23 8.20
N GLY A 330 -13.10 10.78 9.41
CA GLY A 330 -13.81 10.33 10.61
C GLY A 330 -12.98 9.38 11.48
N ILE A 331 -13.45 9.21 12.72
CA ILE A 331 -12.72 8.49 13.78
C ILE A 331 -12.56 6.99 13.53
N SER A 332 -13.47 6.36 12.78
CA SER A 332 -13.49 4.93 12.50
C SER A 332 -13.03 4.59 11.08
N HIS A 333 -12.55 5.57 10.32
CA HIS A 333 -12.01 5.34 8.99
C HIS A 333 -10.73 4.48 9.07
N PRO A 334 -10.51 3.51 8.15
CA PRO A 334 -9.35 2.62 8.19
C PRO A 334 -8.02 3.34 8.38
N GLN A 335 -7.77 4.40 7.60
CA GLN A 335 -6.56 5.22 7.73
C GLN A 335 -6.38 5.83 9.13
N THR A 336 -7.46 6.29 9.75
CA THR A 336 -7.43 6.86 11.11
C THR A 336 -7.03 5.78 12.14
N LEU A 337 -7.53 4.56 11.96
CA LEU A 337 -7.21 3.42 12.84
C LEU A 337 -5.75 2.99 12.69
N VAL A 338 -5.24 2.94 11.45
CA VAL A 338 -3.83 2.65 11.16
C VAL A 338 -2.92 3.70 11.79
N LEU A 339 -3.24 4.99 11.65
CA LEU A 339 -2.44 6.07 12.25
C LEU A 339 -2.41 6.00 13.79
N LEU A 340 -3.54 5.65 14.43
CA LEU A 340 -3.55 5.40 15.87
C LEU A 340 -2.63 4.23 16.25
N ASN A 341 -2.66 3.14 15.50
CA ASN A 341 -1.77 2.01 15.69
C ASN A 341 -0.29 2.38 15.49
N ASP A 342 0.03 3.18 14.48
CA ASP A 342 1.40 3.58 14.19
C ASP A 342 1.95 4.49 15.30
N ILE A 343 1.16 5.47 15.77
CA ILE A 343 1.50 6.27 16.96
C ILE A 343 1.68 5.38 18.19
N GLY A 344 0.82 4.37 18.36
CA GLY A 344 0.94 3.38 19.43
C GLY A 344 2.29 2.63 19.37
N SER A 345 2.69 2.21 18.17
CA SER A 345 3.94 1.50 17.92
C SER A 345 5.15 2.38 18.21
N VAL A 346 5.13 3.64 17.76
CA VAL A 346 6.18 4.62 18.06
C VAL A 346 6.28 4.89 19.57
N ASN A 347 5.16 5.01 20.27
CA ASN A 347 5.16 5.14 21.73
C ASN A 347 5.77 3.89 22.41
N SER A 348 5.49 2.69 21.91
CA SER A 348 6.11 1.45 22.43
C SER A 348 7.62 1.48 22.26
N LEU A 349 8.12 1.90 21.09
CA LEU A 349 9.55 2.06 20.81
C LEU A 349 10.22 3.13 21.68
N LEU A 350 9.47 4.17 22.06
CA LEU A 350 9.91 5.20 23.01
C LEU A 350 9.81 4.75 24.48
N ASN A 351 9.38 3.51 24.75
CA ASN A 351 9.06 2.98 26.09
C ASN A 351 7.94 3.74 26.82
N GLU A 352 7.11 4.48 26.08
CA GLU A 352 5.91 5.17 26.57
C GLU A 352 4.70 4.22 26.58
N TYR A 353 4.82 3.11 27.31
CA TYR A 353 3.91 1.97 27.21
C TYR A 353 2.44 2.32 27.50
N ASP A 354 2.17 3.20 28.47
CA ASP A 354 0.80 3.60 28.80
C ASP A 354 0.12 4.33 27.63
N LEU A 355 0.87 5.21 26.94
CA LEU A 355 0.38 5.92 25.75
C LEU A 355 0.22 4.98 24.57
N ALA A 356 1.13 4.02 24.40
CA ALA A 356 1.03 2.99 23.37
C ALA A 356 -0.25 2.15 23.53
N ILE A 357 -0.47 1.63 24.75
CA ILE A 357 -1.64 0.82 25.12
C ILE A 357 -2.94 1.61 24.90
N ASP A 358 -2.99 2.88 25.28
CA ASP A 358 -4.17 3.73 25.07
C ASP A 358 -4.49 3.91 23.58
N ASN A 359 -3.47 4.16 22.75
CA ASN A 359 -3.64 4.29 21.30
C ASN A 359 -4.14 3.00 20.65
N PHE A 360 -3.55 1.84 20.96
CA PHE A 360 -4.03 0.55 20.43
C PHE A 360 -5.46 0.25 20.86
N LYS A 361 -5.81 0.51 22.13
CA LYS A 361 -7.18 0.32 22.62
C LYS A 361 -8.17 1.26 21.93
N LYS A 362 -7.78 2.51 21.64
CA LYS A 362 -8.60 3.44 20.86
C LYS A 362 -8.82 2.90 19.45
N ALA A 363 -7.78 2.43 18.75
CA ALA A 363 -7.90 1.83 17.43
C ALA A 363 -8.84 0.61 17.45
N ILE A 364 -8.61 -0.35 18.37
CA ILE A 364 -9.45 -1.54 18.56
C ILE A 364 -10.90 -1.17 18.83
N LYS A 365 -11.15 -0.25 19.78
CA LYS A 365 -12.51 0.17 20.14
C LYS A 365 -13.25 0.76 18.94
N ARG A 366 -12.59 1.63 18.17
CA ARG A 366 -13.17 2.30 17.00
C ARG A 366 -13.31 1.37 15.78
N SER A 367 -12.56 0.27 15.73
CA SER A 367 -12.62 -0.74 14.66
C SER A 367 -13.77 -1.74 14.81
N ASN A 368 -14.29 -1.96 16.03
CA ASN A 368 -15.35 -2.92 16.29
C ASN A 368 -16.67 -2.56 15.60
N ASP A 369 -16.81 -1.32 15.13
CA ASP A 369 -17.97 -0.86 14.36
C ASP A 369 -17.80 -1.06 12.84
N SER A 370 -16.62 -1.48 12.35
CA SER A 370 -16.26 -1.44 10.91
C SER A 370 -15.61 -2.70 10.32
N GLU A 371 -15.52 -3.83 11.04
CA GLU A 371 -14.83 -5.06 10.59
C GLU A 371 -13.46 -4.80 9.93
N SER A 372 -12.64 -3.92 10.53
CA SER A 372 -11.35 -3.50 9.95
C SER A 372 -10.42 -4.71 9.69
N PRO A 373 -9.85 -4.85 8.47
CA PRO A 373 -8.89 -5.92 8.14
C PRO A 373 -7.65 -5.92 9.03
N ASP A 374 -7.27 -4.76 9.57
CA ASP A 374 -6.08 -4.54 10.40
C ASP A 374 -6.29 -4.86 11.89
N LEU A 375 -7.52 -5.20 12.30
CA LEU A 375 -7.84 -5.49 13.70
C LEU A 375 -6.94 -6.56 14.33
N PRO A 376 -6.54 -7.66 13.64
CA PRO A 376 -5.58 -8.61 14.18
C PRO A 376 -4.24 -7.96 14.55
N ALA A 377 -3.71 -7.08 13.69
CA ALA A 377 -2.44 -6.40 13.91
C ALA A 377 -2.48 -5.46 15.12
N PHE A 378 -3.60 -4.75 15.33
CA PHE A 378 -3.77 -3.89 16.52
C PHE A 378 -3.68 -4.70 17.83
N TYR A 379 -4.22 -5.93 17.84
CA TYR A 379 -4.09 -6.84 18.97
C TYR A 379 -2.69 -7.42 19.12
N CYS A 380 -1.98 -7.71 18.02
CA CYS A 380 -0.57 -8.12 18.07
C CYS A 380 0.28 -7.06 18.76
N ASN A 381 0.16 -5.81 18.32
CA ASN A 381 0.93 -4.70 18.87
C ASN A 381 0.58 -4.43 20.33
N LEU A 382 -0.72 -4.46 20.68
CA LEU A 382 -1.16 -4.38 22.07
C LEU A 382 -0.56 -5.49 22.94
N GLY A 383 -0.53 -6.72 22.43
CA GLY A 383 0.04 -7.86 23.12
C GLY A 383 1.54 -7.71 23.36
N ALA A 384 2.29 -7.38 22.32
CA ALA A 384 3.73 -7.13 22.39
C ALA A 384 4.07 -6.02 23.40
N THR A 385 3.37 -4.88 23.36
CA THR A 385 3.55 -3.78 24.32
C THR A 385 3.20 -4.17 25.75
N TYR A 386 2.19 -5.03 25.96
CA TYR A 386 1.91 -5.57 27.29
C TYR A 386 3.05 -6.45 27.81
N LEU A 387 3.68 -7.26 26.96
CA LEU A 387 4.83 -8.08 27.36
C LEU A 387 6.05 -7.21 27.71
N GLN A 388 6.33 -6.19 26.91
CA GLN A 388 7.43 -5.24 27.16
C GLN A 388 7.23 -4.44 28.45
N SER A 389 5.99 -4.08 28.79
CA SER A 389 5.65 -3.43 30.06
C SER A 389 5.54 -4.41 31.24
N GLY A 390 5.80 -5.71 31.04
CA GLY A 390 5.79 -6.75 32.07
C GLY A 390 4.41 -7.30 32.43
N ASN A 391 3.35 -6.90 31.72
CA ASN A 391 1.99 -7.39 31.94
C ASN A 391 1.72 -8.69 31.14
N ILE A 392 2.36 -9.77 31.56
CA ILE A 392 2.37 -11.06 30.85
C ILE A 392 0.96 -11.61 30.61
N VAL A 393 0.06 -11.50 31.60
CA VAL A 393 -1.31 -12.03 31.51
C VAL A 393 -2.11 -11.31 30.41
N LYS A 394 -2.08 -9.97 30.38
CA LYS A 394 -2.78 -9.20 29.34
C LYS A 394 -2.13 -9.36 27.97
N GLY A 395 -0.80 -9.48 27.92
CA GLY A 395 -0.08 -9.72 26.66
C GLY A 395 -0.47 -11.06 26.03
N GLU A 396 -0.56 -12.13 26.84
CA GLU A 396 -1.01 -13.43 26.37
C GLU A 396 -2.46 -13.40 25.85
N GLU A 397 -3.36 -12.74 26.57
CA GLU A 397 -4.77 -12.59 26.17
C GLU A 397 -4.90 -11.85 24.83
N ALA A 398 -4.15 -10.76 24.66
CA ALA A 398 -4.13 -9.98 23.44
C ALA A 398 -3.56 -10.78 22.26
N CYS A 399 -2.43 -11.47 22.41
CA CYS A 399 -1.84 -12.27 21.34
C CYS A 399 -2.71 -13.49 20.97
N LYS A 400 -3.39 -14.13 21.93
CA LYS A 400 -4.41 -15.17 21.62
C LYS A 400 -5.58 -14.60 20.83
N THR A 401 -6.01 -13.39 21.18
CA THR A 401 -7.09 -12.70 20.45
C THR A 401 -6.67 -12.35 19.03
N ALA A 402 -5.44 -11.84 18.85
CA ALA A 402 -4.86 -11.55 17.55
C ALA A 402 -4.83 -12.80 16.66
N LEU A 403 -4.29 -13.93 17.17
CA LEU A 403 -4.20 -15.18 16.42
C LEU A 403 -5.59 -15.70 15.99
N ARG A 404 -6.58 -15.64 16.89
CA ARG A 404 -7.95 -16.05 16.59
C ARG A 404 -8.57 -15.18 15.48
N LEU A 405 -8.35 -13.87 15.53
CA LEU A 405 -8.87 -12.95 14.52
C LEU A 405 -8.15 -13.12 13.19
N ALA A 406 -6.81 -13.21 13.20
CA ALA A 406 -6.00 -13.42 12.00
C ALA A 406 -6.45 -14.66 11.22
N ARG A 407 -6.66 -15.79 11.92
CA ARG A 407 -7.19 -17.03 11.31
C ARG A 407 -8.61 -16.87 10.76
N LYS A 408 -9.49 -16.19 11.50
CA LYS A 408 -10.87 -15.93 11.05
C LYS A 408 -10.88 -15.10 9.76
N MET A 409 -9.93 -14.18 9.63
CA MET A 409 -9.86 -13.20 8.55
C MET A 409 -8.90 -13.60 7.42
N ASN A 410 -8.25 -14.77 7.52
CA ASN A 410 -7.18 -15.21 6.62
C ASN A 410 -6.04 -14.19 6.46
N HIS A 411 -5.68 -13.51 7.56
CA HIS A 411 -4.62 -12.52 7.58
C HIS A 411 -3.27 -13.15 7.95
N ALA A 412 -2.54 -13.65 6.95
CA ALA A 412 -1.33 -14.47 7.15
C ALA A 412 -0.24 -13.79 8.00
N VAL A 413 0.07 -12.51 7.74
CA VAL A 413 1.12 -11.77 8.46
C VAL A 413 0.80 -11.66 9.96
N ALA A 414 -0.37 -11.12 10.31
CA ALA A 414 -0.81 -11.07 11.70
C ALA A 414 -0.94 -12.46 12.37
N GLU A 415 -1.21 -13.53 11.63
CA GLU A 415 -1.18 -14.89 12.18
C GLU A 415 0.24 -15.31 12.56
N GLU A 416 1.23 -14.99 11.72
CA GLU A 416 2.65 -15.21 12.01
C GLU A 416 3.10 -14.40 13.23
N ASP A 417 2.83 -13.09 13.25
CA ASP A 417 3.18 -12.19 14.36
C ASP A 417 2.57 -12.65 15.69
N ALA A 418 1.28 -12.99 15.68
CA ALA A 418 0.60 -13.47 16.88
C ALA A 418 1.16 -14.82 17.35
N THR A 419 1.57 -15.68 16.42
CA THR A 419 2.21 -16.96 16.73
C THR A 419 3.59 -16.76 17.34
N GLU A 420 4.39 -15.82 16.82
CA GLU A 420 5.69 -15.46 17.38
C GLU A 420 5.55 -14.88 18.79
N CYS A 421 4.65 -13.92 18.99
CA CYS A 421 4.35 -13.37 20.32
C CYS A 421 4.05 -14.45 21.36
N LEU A 422 3.22 -15.45 21.01
CA LEU A 422 2.89 -16.54 21.91
C LEU A 422 4.04 -17.52 22.15
N LYS A 423 4.94 -17.72 21.17
CA LYS A 423 6.15 -18.53 21.34
C LYS A 423 7.10 -17.89 22.35
N GLU A 424 7.36 -16.59 22.22
CA GLU A 424 8.23 -15.85 23.15
C GLU A 424 7.72 -15.94 24.60
N LEU A 425 6.41 -15.81 24.78
CA LEU A 425 5.76 -15.92 26.09
C LEU A 425 5.94 -17.30 26.74
N ASN A 426 5.88 -18.37 25.94
CA ASN A 426 6.07 -19.73 26.43
C ASN A 426 7.53 -20.01 26.83
N MET A 427 8.50 -19.43 26.11
CA MET A 427 9.91 -19.50 26.50
C MET A 427 10.15 -18.79 27.84
N HIS A 428 9.52 -17.63 28.06
CA HIS A 428 9.61 -16.90 29.33
C HIS A 428 8.97 -17.61 30.53
N LYS A 429 7.94 -18.44 30.31
CA LYS A 429 7.32 -19.24 31.38
C LYS A 429 8.11 -20.51 31.72
N ALA A 430 8.99 -20.96 30.83
CA ALA A 430 9.76 -22.19 30.98
C ALA A 430 11.09 -21.99 31.73
N HIS A 431 11.50 -20.75 31.96
CA HIS A 431 12.65 -20.33 32.75
C HIS A 431 12.20 -19.69 34.06
#